data_AF-A0A7W1LKB1-F1
#
_entry.id   AF-A0A7W1LKB1-F1
#
_cell.length_a   1.000
_cell.length_b   1.000
_cell.length_c   1.000
_cell.angle_alpha   90.00
_cell.angle_beta   90.00
_cell.angle_gamma   90.00
#
_symmetry.space_group_name_H-M   'P 1'
#
loop_
_entity.id
_entity.type
_entity.pdbx_description
1 polymer ?
#
loop_
_entity_poly.entity_id
_entity_poly.type
_entity_poly.pdbx_seq_one_letter_code
_entity_poly.pdbx_strand_id
1 'polypeptide(L)' 'VKAAVTGSGNADKAQVTAMVTRLLSLAEPPRPADVADALALGICHVWRGAALQRRGLARSGPAGALPAGAWGAGR' A
#
# COMPACT_ATOMS: atom_id res chain seq x y z
N VAL A 1 2.06 -8.07 1.57
CA VAL A 1 3.25 -7.79 2.41
C VAL A 1 4.53 -8.18 1.69
N LYS A 2 4.72 -9.46 1.33
CA LYS A 2 5.91 -9.97 0.61
C LYS A 2 6.27 -9.15 -0.63
N ALA A 3 5.42 -9.14 -1.66
CA ALA A 3 5.64 -8.34 -2.87
C ALA A 3 5.75 -6.83 -2.61
N ALA A 4 5.07 -6.34 -1.56
CA ALA A 4 5.15 -4.92 -1.22
C ALA A 4 6.55 -4.57 -0.72
N VAL A 5 7.13 -5.37 0.17
CA VAL A 5 8.42 -5.12 0.85
C VAL A 5 9.62 -5.56 0.01
N THR A 6 9.51 -6.69 -0.70
CA THR A 6 10.62 -7.31 -1.44
C THR A 6 10.52 -7.18 -2.96
N GLY A 7 9.40 -6.67 -3.48
CA GLY A 7 9.12 -6.64 -4.92
C GLY A 7 8.70 -7.99 -5.53
N SER A 8 8.73 -9.09 -4.76
CA SER A 8 8.34 -10.43 -5.21
C SER A 8 7.30 -11.08 -4.30
N GLY A 9 6.23 -11.63 -4.89
CA GLY A 9 5.22 -12.38 -4.14
C GLY A 9 5.75 -13.67 -3.51
N ASN A 10 6.81 -14.23 -4.08
CA ASN A 10 7.38 -15.52 -3.71
C ASN A 10 8.52 -15.43 -2.68
N ALA A 11 8.86 -14.24 -2.18
CA ALA A 11 10.00 -14.06 -1.28
C ALA A 11 9.89 -14.90 0.00
N ASP A 12 10.97 -15.40 0.58
CA ASP A 12 10.88 -16.12 1.87
C ASP A 12 10.93 -15.17 3.08
N LYS A 13 10.76 -15.71 4.30
CA LYS A 13 10.76 -14.91 5.54
C LYS A 13 12.13 -14.25 5.78
N ALA A 14 13.21 -14.91 5.39
CA ALA A 14 14.57 -14.38 5.52
C ALA A 14 14.80 -13.19 4.58
N GLN A 15 14.31 -13.26 3.34
CA GLN A 15 14.34 -12.16 2.37
C GLN A 15 13.51 -10.97 2.83
N VAL A 16 12.34 -11.21 3.45
CA VAL A 16 11.54 -10.14 4.05
C VAL A 16 12.34 -9.47 5.18
N THR A 17 12.92 -10.22 6.11
CA THR A 17 13.75 -9.67 7.20
C THR A 17 14.96 -8.91 6.66
N ALA A 18 15.65 -9.43 5.65
CA ALA A 18 16.78 -8.77 5.01
C ALA A 18 16.36 -7.43 4.36
N MET A 19 15.20 -7.39 3.69
CA MET A 19 14.70 -6.14 3.14
C MET A 19 14.27 -5.15 4.21
N VAL A 20 13.60 -5.59 5.27
CA VAL A 20 13.25 -4.70 6.39
C VAL A 20 14.51 -4.08 7.00
N THR A 21 15.55 -4.89 7.23
CA THR A 21 16.85 -4.43 7.74
C THR A 21 17.46 -3.36 6.83
N ARG A 22 17.43 -3.59 5.52
CA ARG A 22 17.97 -2.65 4.51
C ARG A 22 17.15 -1.37 4.40
N LEU A 23 15.82 -1.48 4.37
CA LEU A 23 14.88 -0.36 4.23
C LEU A 23 14.91 0.58 5.43
N LEU A 24 15.13 0.04 6.62
CA LEU A 24 15.22 0.79 7.87
C LEU A 24 16.67 1.12 8.27
N SER A 25 17.66 0.77 7.44
CA SER A 25 19.08 0.97 7.71
C SER A 25 19.52 0.45 9.08
N LEU A 26 19.02 -0.71 9.49
CA LEU A 26 19.37 -1.35 10.75
C LEU A 26 20.76 -1.98 10.65
N ALA A 27 21.58 -1.82 11.69
CA ALA A 27 22.93 -2.39 11.75
C ALA A 27 22.91 -3.93 11.82
N GLU A 28 21.87 -4.49 12.46
CA GLU A 28 21.67 -5.93 12.58
C GLU A 28 20.24 -6.30 12.19
N PRO A 29 20.03 -7.54 11.71
CA PRO A 29 18.68 -8.03 11.42
C PRO A 29 17.84 -8.05 12.69
N PRO A 30 16.59 -7.54 12.64
CA PRO A 30 15.73 -7.47 13.82
C PRO A 30 15.41 -8.87 14.34
N ARG A 31 15.73 -9.11 15.62
CA ARG A 31 15.37 -10.30 16.38
C ARG A 31 14.43 -9.87 17.51
N PRO A 32 13.37 -10.64 17.82
CA PRO A 32 12.93 -11.91 17.23
C PRO A 32 12.22 -11.76 15.87
N ALA A 33 11.96 -12.89 15.19
CA ALA A 33 11.34 -12.92 13.86
C ALA A 33 9.98 -12.19 13.78
N ASP A 34 9.25 -12.12 14.89
CA ASP A 34 7.96 -11.45 14.97
C ASP A 34 8.08 -9.91 14.86
N VAL A 35 9.21 -9.34 15.30
CA VAL A 35 9.48 -7.90 15.15
C VAL A 35 9.69 -7.55 13.68
N ALA A 36 10.39 -8.42 12.94
CA ALA A 36 10.58 -8.23 11.50
C ALA A 36 9.23 -8.21 10.75
N ASP A 37 8.30 -9.10 11.12
CA ASP A 37 6.96 -9.16 10.54
C ASP A 37 6.13 -7.90 10.88
N ALA A 38 6.19 -7.43 12.12
CA ALA A 38 5.51 -6.20 12.54
C ALA A 38 6.04 -4.97 11.78
N LEU A 39 7.37 -4.86 11.62
CA LEU A 39 7.99 -3.80 10.83
C LEU A 39 7.60 -3.89 9.35
N ALA A 40 7.59 -5.09 8.78
CA ALA A 40 7.16 -5.32 7.39
C ALA A 40 5.70 -4.88 7.17
N LEU A 41 4.82 -5.14 8.14
CA LEU A 41 3.42 -4.67 8.11
C LEU A 41 3.34 -3.15 8.18
N GLY A 42 4.12 -2.52 9.07
CA GLY A 42 4.18 -1.05 9.18
C GLY A 42 4.63 -0.38 7.88
N ILE A 43 5.70 -0.88 7.27
CA ILE A 43 6.19 -0.40 5.96
C ILE A 43 5.10 -0.58 4.89
N CYS A 44 4.49 -1.77 4.85
CA CYS A 44 3.42 -2.05 3.89
C CYS A 44 2.20 -1.13 4.08
N HIS A 45 1.88 -0.75 5.32
CA HIS A 45 0.79 0.16 5.64
C HIS A 45 1.09 1.59 5.15
N VAL A 46 2.28 2.12 5.44
CA VAL A 46 2.70 3.45 4.98
C VAL A 46 2.69 3.54 3.45
N TRP A 47 3.22 2.52 2.76
CA TRP A 47 3.26 2.51 1.30
C TRP A 47 1.87 2.39 0.66
N ARG A 48 0.95 1.63 1.28
CA ARG A 48 -0.45 1.59 0.86
C ARG A 48 -1.17 2.90 1.12
N GLY A 49 -0.96 3.54 2.28
CA GLY A 49 -1.54 4.85 2.61
C GLY A 49 -1.10 5.93 1.62
N ALA A 50 0.20 6.01 1.32
CA ALA A 50 0.74 6.92 0.32
C ALA A 50 0.19 6.63 -1.09
N ALA A 51 0.03 5.35 -1.47
CA ALA A 51 -0.57 4.98 -2.74
C ALA A 51 -2.05 5.36 -2.85
N LEU A 52 -2.82 5.19 -1.76
CA LEU A 52 -4.22 5.61 -1.68
C LEU A 52 -4.38 7.14 -1.77
N GLN A 53 -3.53 7.90 -1.09
CA GLN A 53 -3.54 9.37 -1.16
C GLN A 53 -3.28 9.86 -2.59
N ARG A 54 -2.29 9.27 -3.29
CA ARG A 54 -2.03 9.59 -4.71
C ARG A 54 -3.21 9.24 -5.62
N ARG A 55 -3.91 8.13 -5.34
CA ARG A 55 -5.13 7.74 -6.07
C ARG A 55 -6.31 8.68 -5.78
N GLY A 56 -6.38 9.25 -4.57
CA GLY A 56 -7.37 10.26 -4.21
C GLY A 56 -7.23 11.55 -5.01
N LEU A 57 -5.99 12.02 -5.23
CA LEU A 57 -5.69 13.18 -6.08
C LEU A 57 -6.05 12.95 -7.55
N ALA A 58 -6.01 11.70 -8.02
CA ALA A 58 -6.43 11.32 -9.37
C ALA A 58 -7.96 11.30 -9.58
N ARG A 59 -8.77 11.39 -8.51
CA ARG A 59 -10.24 11.44 -8.61
C ARG A 59 -10.81 12.86 -8.74
N SER A 60 -9.97 13.88 -8.85
CA SER A 60 -10.40 15.26 -9.10
C SER A 60 -10.64 15.57 -10.59
N GLY A 61 -11.14 14.59 -11.36
CA GLY A 61 -11.90 14.89 -12.59
C GLY A 61 -13.32 15.29 -12.16
N PRO A 62 -14.01 16.21 -12.87
CA PRO A 62 -15.26 16.78 -12.39
C PRO A 62 -16.29 15.68 -12.12
N ALA A 63 -16.49 15.39 -10.84
CA ALA A 63 -17.60 14.60 -10.35
C ALA A 63 -18.85 15.48 -10.49
N GLY A 64 -19.60 15.31 -11.57
CA GLY A 64 -20.91 15.92 -11.72
C GLY A 64 -21.10 16.68 -13.02
N ALA A 65 -21.37 15.94 -14.08
CA ALA A 65 -22.25 16.42 -15.14
C ALA A 65 -23.17 15.27 -15.53
N LEU A 66 -24.08 14.91 -14.62
CA LEU A 66 -25.31 14.24 -15.06
C LEU A 66 -26.14 15.34 -15.72
N PRO A 67 -26.56 15.19 -16.99
CA PRO A 67 -27.37 16.20 -17.66
C PRO A 67 -28.69 16.37 -16.89
N ALA A 68 -28.97 17.63 -16.49
CA ALA A 68 -30.23 18.03 -15.91
C ALA A 68 -31.35 17.79 -16.94
N GLY A 69 -32.00 16.64 -16.87
CA GLY A 69 -33.08 16.27 -17.79
C GLY A 69 -33.43 14.78 -17.89
N ALA A 70 -32.64 13.87 -17.29
CA ALA A 70 -32.83 12.43 -17.51
C ALA A 70 -33.97 11.74 -16.71
N TRP A 71 -34.78 12.49 -15.97
CA TRP A 71 -35.93 11.94 -15.23
C TRP A 71 -37.23 12.49 -15.80
N GLY A 72 -37.49 12.14 -17.06
CA GLY A 72 -38.77 12.35 -17.71
C GLY A 72 -39.81 11.42 -17.09
N ALA A 73 -40.80 12.01 -16.43
CA ALA A 73 -42.09 11.40 -16.17
C ALA A 73 -42.73 10.93 -17.49
N GLY A 74 -43.32 9.73 -17.52
CA GLY A 74 -44.02 9.26 -18.71
C GLY A 74 -44.61 7.85 -18.63
N ARG A 75 -45.81 7.78 -18.03
CA ARG A 75 -46.84 6.71 -18.09
C ARG A 75 -46.61 5.42 -17.32
#